data_AF-A0A1H9ER28-F1
#
_entry.id   AF-A0A1H9ER28-F1
#
_cell.length_a   1.000
_cell.length_b   1.000
_cell.length_c   1.000
_cell.angle_alpha   90.00
_cell.angle_beta   90.00
_cell.angle_gamma   90.00
#
_symmetry.space_group_name_H-M   'P 1'
#
loop_
_entity.id
_entity.type
_entity.pdbx_description
1 polymer ?
#
loop_
_entity_poly.entity_id
_entity_poly.type
_entity_poly.pdbx_seq_one_letter_code
_entity_poly.pdbx_strand_id
1 'polypeptide(L)'
;MFEDYRQQINQIDQQMVGLWEERIKIVEEIAAIKQAQGMEVLDEEREIKVIEQAKSYLSDPDLSPLLEEFMQEVLRLSRKHQVTWMNQHEEE
;
A
#
# COMPACT_ATOMS: atom_id res chain seq x y z
N MET A 1 -20.08 -13.02 -22.32
CA MET A 1 -20.72 -12.48 -21.11
C MET A 1 -19.89 -12.72 -19.85
N PHE A 2 -19.62 -13.96 -19.42
CA PHE A 2 -18.76 -14.21 -18.25
C PHE A 2 -17.28 -13.91 -18.51
N GLU A 3 -16.79 -14.23 -19.72
CA GLU A 3 -15.42 -13.91 -20.14
C GLU A 3 -15.19 -12.40 -20.24
N ASP A 4 -16.20 -11.63 -20.65
CA ASP A 4 -16.11 -10.17 -20.77
C ASP A 4 -15.93 -9.50 -19.41
N TYR A 5 -16.60 -10.00 -18.37
CA TYR A 5 -16.39 -9.52 -16.99
C TYR A 5 -15.00 -9.89 -16.47
N ARG A 6 -14.47 -11.07 -16.80
CA ARG A 6 -13.10 -11.45 -16.44
C ARG A 6 -12.06 -10.57 -17.14
N GLN A 7 -12.30 -10.21 -18.41
CA GLN A 7 -11.41 -9.28 -19.11
C GLN A 7 -11.42 -7.89 -18.47
N GLN A 8 -12.58 -7.40 -18.04
CA GLN A 8 -12.68 -6.14 -17.29
C GLN A 8 -11.92 -6.22 -15.96
N ILE A 9 -12.06 -7.31 -15.20
CA ILE A 9 -11.28 -7.54 -13.97
C ILE A 9 -9.79 -7.54 -14.29
N ASN A 10 -9.34 -8.26 -15.32
CA ASN A 10 -7.92 -8.30 -15.68
C ASN A 10 -7.36 -6.91 -16.04
N GLN A 11 -8.16 -6.06 -16.69
CA GLN A 11 -7.76 -4.68 -16.98
C GLN A 11 -7.64 -3.83 -15.72
N ILE A 12 -8.56 -4.00 -14.76
CA ILE A 12 -8.48 -3.34 -13.45
C ILE A 12 -7.26 -3.85 -12.68
N ASP A 13 -7.02 -5.16 -12.66
CA ASP A 13 -5.86 -5.78 -12.01
C ASP A 13 -4.55 -5.21 -12.56
N GLN A 14 -4.45 -5.05 -13.88
CA GLN A 14 -3.29 -4.41 -14.51
C GLN A 14 -3.07 -2.98 -14.00
N GLN A 15 -4.14 -2.20 -13.86
CA GLN A 15 -4.05 -0.84 -13.32
C GLN A 15 -3.67 -0.84 -11.83
N MET A 16 -4.24 -1.75 -11.04
CA MET A 16 -3.89 -1.92 -9.63
C MET A 16 -2.42 -2.27 -9.44
N VAL A 17 -1.85 -3.15 -10.28
CA VAL A 17 -0.41 -3.47 -10.24
C VAL A 17 0.42 -2.23 -10.53
N GLY A 18 0.08 -1.46 -11.57
CA GLY A 18 0.81 -0.24 -11.90
C GLY A 18 0.80 0.80 -10.77
N LEU A 19 -0.37 1.04 -10.16
CA LEU A 19 -0.50 1.93 -9.01
C LEU A 19 0.24 1.41 -7.78
N TRP A 20 0.25 0.10 -7.58
CA TRP A 20 0.98 -0.53 -6.48
C TRP A 20 2.50 -0.37 -6.65
N GLU A 21 3.04 -0.59 -7.85
CA GLU A 21 4.47 -0.37 -8.13
C GLU A 21 4.88 1.10 -7.92
N GLU A 22 4.06 2.05 -8.37
CA GLU A 22 4.29 3.48 -8.12
C GLU A 22 4.32 3.78 -6.62
N ARG A 23 3.35 3.23 -5.88
CA ARG A 23 3.28 3.38 -4.43
C ARG A 23 4.51 2.78 -3.74
N ILE A 24 5.01 1.63 -4.19
CA ILE A 24 6.19 0.98 -3.60
C ILE A 24 7.45 1.83 -3.78
N LYS A 25 7.64 2.47 -4.92
CA LYS A 25 8.77 3.41 -5.11
C LYS A 25 8.73 4.56 -4.09
N ILE A 26 7.55 5.14 -3.85
CA ILE A 26 7.39 6.18 -2.82
C ILE A 26 7.68 5.63 -1.42
N VAL A 27 7.30 4.37 -1.16
CA VAL A 27 7.59 3.68 0.10
C VAL A 27 9.10 3.49 0.34
N GLU A 28 9.89 3.28 -0.73
CA GLU A 28 11.36 3.23 -0.69
C GLU A 28 11.97 4.59 -0.34
N GLU A 29 11.49 5.68 -0.95
CA GLU A 29 11.93 7.04 -0.60
C GLU A 29 11.63 7.35 0.88
N ILE A 30 10.46 6.96 1.38
CA ILE A 30 10.11 7.07 2.80
C ILE A 30 11.05 6.20 3.65
N ALA A 31 11.42 5.01 3.18
CA ALA A 31 12.33 4.13 3.89
C ALA A 31 13.72 4.78 4.04
N ALA A 32 14.26 5.34 2.97
CA ALA A 32 15.53 6.07 3.00
C ALA A 32 15.52 7.21 4.04
N ILE A 33 14.44 7.99 4.08
CA ILE A 33 14.28 9.08 5.05
C ILE A 33 14.23 8.53 6.48
N LYS A 34 13.42 7.50 6.73
CA LYS A 34 13.29 6.89 8.05
C LYS A 34 14.61 6.30 8.53
N GLN A 35 15.34 5.61 7.66
CA GLN A 35 16.65 5.03 7.96
C GLN A 35 17.67 6.12 8.33
N ALA A 36 17.76 7.18 7.51
CA ALA A 36 18.67 8.30 7.78
C ALA A 36 18.36 9.05 9.09
N GLN A 37 17.11 9.02 9.56
CA GLN A 37 16.66 9.67 10.78
C GLN A 37 16.55 8.72 11.98
N GLY A 38 16.82 7.42 11.81
CA GLY A 38 16.66 6.41 12.85
C GLY A 38 15.20 6.23 13.31
N MET A 39 14.23 6.48 12.42
CA MET A 39 12.80 6.32 12.70
C MET A 39 12.33 4.88 12.50
N GLU A 40 11.33 4.47 13.27
CA GLU A 40 10.70 3.16 13.12
C GLU A 40 9.88 3.04 11.82
N VAL A 41 9.87 1.83 11.26
CA VAL A 41 9.08 1.50 10.07
C VAL A 41 7.57 1.56 10.37
N LEU A 42 7.14 1.04 11.52
CA LEU A 42 5.75 1.10 11.97
C LEU A 42 5.41 2.52 12.47
N ASP A 43 4.32 3.08 11.97
CA ASP A 43 3.75 4.34 12.43
C ASP A 43 2.23 4.17 12.53
N GLU A 44 1.76 3.72 13.68
CA GLU A 44 0.35 3.34 13.90
C GLU A 44 -0.61 4.52 13.66
N GLU A 45 -0.26 5.72 14.14
CA GLU A 45 -1.08 6.91 13.95
C GLU A 45 -1.21 7.28 12.47
N ARG A 46 -0.11 7.17 11.72
CA ARG A 46 -0.14 7.42 10.27
C ARG A 46 -0.97 6.37 9.55
N GLU A 47 -0.85 5.11 9.91
CA GLU A 47 -1.56 4.00 9.29
C GLU A 47 -3.08 4.09 9.48
N ILE A 48 -3.54 4.43 10.69
CA ILE A 48 -4.95 4.70 10.97
C ILE A 48 -5.45 5.83 10.06
N LYS A 49 -4.69 6.92 9.92
CA LYS A 49 -5.06 8.05 9.03
C LYS A 49 -5.10 7.63 7.56
N VAL A 50 -4.24 6.72 7.09
CA VAL A 50 -4.29 6.20 5.71
C VAL A 50 -5.60 5.44 5.47
N ILE A 51 -5.98 4.56 6.40
CA ILE A 51 -7.19 3.74 6.29
C ILE A 51 -8.44 4.62 6.31
N GLU A 52 -8.54 5.55 7.26
CA GLU A 52 -9.68 6.46 7.34
C GLU A 52 -9.80 7.36 6.10
N GLN A 53 -8.67 7.84 5.57
CA GLN A 53 -8.67 8.59 4.32
C GLN A 53 -9.13 7.72 3.14
N ALA A 54 -8.69 6.46 3.05
CA ALA A 54 -9.12 5.55 2.00
C ALA A 54 -10.63 5.28 2.06
N LYS A 55 -11.19 5.03 3.25
CA LYS A 55 -12.63 4.88 3.47
C LYS A 55 -13.42 6.11 3.01
N SER A 56 -12.88 7.32 3.20
CA SER A 56 -13.55 8.55 2.75
C SER A 56 -13.72 8.68 1.22
N TYR A 57 -12.98 7.89 0.44
CA TYR A 57 -13.10 7.88 -1.02
C TYR A 57 -14.20 6.94 -1.53
N LEU A 58 -14.79 6.10 -0.67
CA LEU A 58 -15.86 5.20 -1.06
C LEU A 58 -17.14 5.99 -1.39
N SER A 59 -17.71 5.71 -2.55
CA SER A 59 -19.08 6.11 -2.87
C SER A 59 -20.13 5.18 -2.26
N ASP A 60 -19.75 3.93 -1.98
CA ASP A 60 -20.58 2.91 -1.35
C ASP A 60 -20.03 2.61 0.06
N PRO A 61 -20.68 3.13 1.12
CA PRO A 61 -20.22 2.94 2.50
C PRO A 61 -20.21 1.48 2.95
N ASP A 62 -21.02 0.60 2.35
CA ASP A 62 -21.13 -0.81 2.76
C ASP A 62 -19.84 -1.59 2.45
N LEU A 63 -18.99 -1.07 1.55
CA LEU A 63 -17.67 -1.64 1.23
C LEU A 63 -16.58 -1.27 2.24
N SER A 64 -16.86 -0.39 3.21
CA SER A 64 -15.86 0.10 4.16
C SER A 64 -15.11 -1.01 4.92
N PRO A 65 -15.75 -2.07 5.45
CA PRO A 65 -15.04 -3.14 6.14
C PRO A 65 -14.07 -3.89 5.22
N LEU A 66 -14.47 -4.16 3.98
CA LEU A 66 -13.63 -4.85 3.00
C LEU A 66 -12.45 -3.98 2.57
N LEU A 67 -12.67 -2.67 2.38
CA LEU A 67 -11.60 -1.75 2.06
C LEU A 67 -10.59 -1.61 3.20
N GLU A 68 -11.06 -1.62 4.45
CA GLU A 68 -10.18 -1.59 5.62
C GLU A 68 -9.22 -2.79 5.64
N GLU A 69 -9.73 -4.00 5.47
CA GLU A 69 -8.91 -5.22 5.40
C GLU A 69 -7.88 -5.14 4.27
N PHE A 70 -8.30 -4.68 3.08
CA PHE A 70 -7.39 -4.47 1.95
C PHE A 70 -6.28 -3.47 2.27
N MET A 71 -6.62 -2.31 2.84
CA MET A 71 -5.64 -1.27 3.14
C MET A 71 -4.67 -1.67 4.25
N GLN A 72 -5.13 -2.46 5.24
CA GLN A 72 -4.26 -3.06 6.26
C GLN A 72 -3.22 -3.99 5.62
N GLU A 73 -3.62 -4.82 4.66
CA GLU A 73 -2.69 -5.69 3.93
C GLU A 73 -1.69 -4.91 3.06
N VAL A 74 -2.15 -3.86 2.37
CA VAL A 74 -1.28 -2.96 1.61
C VAL A 74 -0.22 -2.33 2.53
N LEU A 75 -0.61 -1.83 3.70
CA LEU A 75 0.31 -1.25 4.67
C LEU A 75 1.28 -2.29 5.24
N ARG A 76 0.80 -3.48 5.59
CA ARG A 76 1.62 -4.60 6.06
C ARG A 76 2.70 -4.98 5.05
N LEU A 77 2.35 -5.11 3.77
CA LEU A 77 3.30 -5.39 2.70
C LEU A 77 4.28 -4.24 2.48
N SER A 78 3.83 -2.99 2.64
CA SER A 78 4.70 -1.81 2.58
C SER A 78 5.79 -1.88 3.64
N ARG A 79 5.42 -2.11 4.90
CA ARG A 79 6.39 -2.22 6.01
C ARG A 79 7.39 -3.35 5.76
N LYS A 80 6.90 -4.51 5.30
CA LYS A 80 7.76 -5.64 4.94
C LYS A 80 8.79 -5.24 3.86
N HIS A 81 8.35 -4.51 2.84
CA HIS A 81 9.24 -4.00 1.79
C HIS A 81 10.24 -2.99 2.34
N GLN A 82 9.81 -2.03 3.17
CA GLN A 82 10.71 -1.05 3.80
C GLN A 82 11.84 -1.72 4.57
N VAL A 83 11.52 -2.69 5.43
CA VAL A 83 12.55 -3.44 6.18
C VAL A 83 13.51 -4.16 5.25
N THR A 84 13.00 -4.82 4.21
CA THR A 84 13.84 -5.55 3.25
C THR A 84 14.76 -4.60 2.49
N TRP A 85 14.22 -3.48 2.03
CA TRP A 85 14.95 -2.46 1.28
C TRP A 85 16.01 -1.78 2.15
N MET A 86 15.68 -1.38 3.38
CA MET A 86 16.63 -0.76 4.32
C MET A 86 17.83 -1.68 4.59
N ASN A 87 17.58 -2.98 4.87
CA ASN A 87 18.64 -3.94 5.12
C ASN A 87 19.59 -4.10 3.92
N GLN A 88 19.06 -4.04 2.69
CA GLN A 88 19.86 -4.15 1.47
C GLN A 88 20.75 -2.93 1.23
N HIS A 89 20.35 -1.75 1.73
CA HIS A 89 21.08 -0.48 1.56
C HIS A 89 21.87 -0.07 2.81
N GLU A 90 21.84 -0.88 3.87
CA GLU A 90 22.68 -0.73 5.06
C GLU A 90 24.07 -1.37 4.89
N GLU A 91 24.21 -2.28 3.92
CA GLU A 91 25.43 -3.04 3.62
C GLU A 91 26.32 -2.38 2.54
N GLU A 92 25.94 -1.21 2.02
CA GLU A 92 26.71 -0.40 1.04
C GLU A 92 27.55 0.69 1.72
#